data_AF-A0A0G1WSR1-F1
#
_entry.id   AF-A0A0G1WSR1-F1
#
_cell.length_a   1.000
_cell.length_b   1.000
_cell.length_c   1.000
_cell.angle_alpha   90.00
_cell.angle_beta   90.00
_cell.angle_gamma   90.00
#
_symmetry.space_group_name_H-M   'P 1'
#
loop_
_entity.id
_entity.type
_entity.pdbx_description
1 polymer ?
#
loop_
_entity_poly.entity_id
_entity_poly.type
_entity_poly.pdbx_seq_one_letter_code
_entity_poly.pdbx_strand_id
1 'polypeptide(L)'
;MQQSGNFEVSAYKTWYSNDSHWGKKTELMKNHFAKVMEGDAMLVLNFEKNCVVGYIGGNVLMEMVLAFHYQKPIYVLYPVDATLPLYEEVLGMRPIFLNGILEKIWR
;
A
#
# COMPACT_ATOMS: atom_id res chain seq x y z
N MET A 1 5.78 -10.89 12.46
CA MET A 1 4.43 -10.33 12.69
C MET A 1 3.41 -11.45 12.82
N GLN A 2 3.01 -12.13 11.74
CA GLN A 2 2.00 -13.20 11.80
C GLN A 2 2.35 -14.35 12.76
N GLN A 3 3.54 -14.94 12.63
CA GLN A 3 3.98 -16.07 13.49
C GLN A 3 4.00 -15.71 14.99
N SER A 4 4.25 -14.44 15.31
CA SER A 4 4.40 -13.94 16.67
C SER A 4 3.14 -13.25 17.21
N GLY A 5 2.10 -13.07 16.40
CA GLY A 5 0.89 -12.29 16.75
C GLY A 5 1.11 -10.78 16.99
N ASN A 6 2.36 -10.31 17.10
CA ASN A 6 2.69 -8.91 17.30
C ASN A 6 2.78 -8.14 15.96
N PHE A 7 1.95 -7.10 15.82
CA PHE A 7 1.86 -6.25 14.63
C PHE A 7 2.50 -4.86 14.83
N GLU A 8 3.20 -4.63 15.95
CA GLU A 8 3.98 -3.42 16.19
C GLU A 8 5.19 -3.38 15.25
N VAL A 9 5.10 -2.58 14.19
CA VAL A 9 6.11 -2.52 13.12
C VAL A 9 7.48 -2.11 13.66
N SER A 10 7.54 -1.26 14.68
CA SER A 10 8.79 -0.81 15.33
C SER A 10 9.61 -1.99 15.87
N ALA A 11 8.96 -3.05 16.38
CA ALA A 11 9.63 -4.25 16.88
C ALA A 11 10.37 -5.05 15.78
N TYR A 12 10.07 -4.79 14.51
CA TYR A 12 10.66 -5.50 13.37
C TYR A 12 11.53 -4.61 12.46
N LYS A 13 11.53 -3.28 12.67
CA LYS A 13 12.33 -2.30 11.91
C LYS A 13 13.77 -2.23 12.41
N THR A 14 14.52 -3.31 12.20
CA THR A 14 15.88 -3.44 12.73
C THR A 14 16.96 -2.77 11.86
N TRP A 15 16.63 -2.36 10.64
CA TRP A 15 17.59 -1.79 9.66
C TRP A 15 18.03 -0.35 9.95
N TYR A 16 17.32 0.38 10.82
CA TYR A 16 17.79 1.70 11.28
C TYR A 16 18.87 1.59 12.36
N SER A 17 18.89 0.49 13.11
CA SER A 17 19.87 0.25 14.18
C SER A 17 21.04 -0.62 13.73
N ASN A 18 20.92 -1.31 12.60
CA ASN A 18 21.96 -2.16 12.05
C ASN A 18 21.86 -2.25 10.52
N ASP A 19 22.82 -1.66 9.83
CA ASP A 19 22.88 -1.60 8.37
C ASP A 19 22.94 -2.98 7.70
N SER A 20 23.46 -4.01 8.38
CA SER A 20 23.47 -5.36 7.79
C SER A 20 22.06 -5.92 7.57
N HIS A 21 21.03 -5.33 8.20
CA HIS A 21 19.64 -5.74 8.05
C HIS A 21 18.92 -5.10 6.85
N TRP A 22 19.57 -4.23 6.06
CA TRP A 22 18.97 -3.71 4.83
C TRP A 22 18.55 -4.81 3.85
N GLY A 23 19.29 -5.93 3.80
CA GLY A 23 18.92 -7.10 3.00
C GLY A 23 17.53 -7.67 3.36
N LYS A 24 17.16 -7.65 4.64
CA LYS A 24 15.82 -8.07 5.10
C LYS A 24 14.73 -7.13 4.59
N LYS A 25 14.99 -5.82 4.59
CA LYS A 25 14.05 -4.84 4.01
C LYS A 25 13.86 -5.07 2.52
N THR A 26 14.94 -5.36 1.79
CA THR A 26 14.89 -5.73 0.37
C THR A 26 14.03 -6.97 0.14
N GLU A 27 14.23 -8.03 0.93
CA GLU A 27 13.43 -9.26 0.82
C GLU A 27 11.95 -9.00 1.08
N LEU A 28 11.62 -8.25 2.13
CA LEU A 28 10.24 -7.84 2.42
C LEU A 28 9.62 -7.10 1.23
N MET A 29 10.33 -6.11 0.66
CA MET A 29 9.84 -5.37 -0.52
C MET A 29 9.60 -6.29 -1.72
N LYS A 30 10.53 -7.20 -2.02
CA LYS A 30 10.38 -8.17 -3.12
C LYS A 30 9.16 -9.06 -2.91
N ASN A 31 8.94 -9.55 -1.70
CA ASN A 31 7.78 -10.38 -1.36
C ASN A 31 6.46 -9.62 -1.52
N HIS A 32 6.43 -8.34 -1.17
CA HIS A 32 5.27 -7.47 -1.40
C HIS A 32 4.99 -7.26 -2.89
N PHE A 33 6.02 -6.98 -3.69
CA PHE A 33 5.89 -6.80 -5.13
C PHE A 33 5.45 -8.08 -5.83
N ALA A 34 5.99 -9.25 -5.44
CA ALA A 34 5.55 -10.54 -5.98
C ALA A 34 4.05 -10.76 -5.80
N LYS A 35 3.49 -10.43 -4.63
CA LYS A 35 2.03 -10.55 -4.37
C LYS A 35 1.20 -9.64 -5.27
N VAL A 36 1.66 -8.39 -5.48
CA VAL A 36 1.00 -7.48 -6.42
C VAL A 36 1.06 -8.05 -7.84
N MET A 37 2.18 -8.67 -8.22
CA MET A 37 2.37 -9.31 -9.53
C MET A 37 1.53 -10.59 -9.72
N GLU A 38 1.29 -11.34 -8.66
CA GLU A 38 0.47 -12.57 -8.69
C GLU A 38 -1.04 -12.28 -8.72
N GLY A 39 -1.50 -11.18 -8.09
CA GLY A 39 -2.93 -10.85 -8.02
C GLY A 39 -3.49 -10.23 -9.30
N ASP A 40 -4.78 -10.42 -9.57
CA ASP A 40 -5.44 -9.86 -10.76
C ASP A 40 -5.77 -8.36 -10.63
N ALA A 41 -5.97 -7.90 -9.39
CA ALA A 41 -6.31 -6.53 -9.06
C ALA A 41 -5.74 -6.14 -7.69
N MET A 42 -5.66 -4.83 -7.43
CA MET A 42 -5.22 -4.27 -6.16
C MET A 42 -6.38 -3.57 -5.44
N LEU A 43 -6.56 -3.84 -4.15
CA LEU A 43 -7.44 -3.07 -3.27
C LEU A 43 -6.62 -2.39 -2.18
N VAL A 44 -6.63 -1.06 -2.18
CA VAL A 44 -5.97 -0.24 -1.17
C VAL A 44 -6.96 0.10 -0.04
N LEU A 45 -6.66 -0.41 1.15
CA LEU A 45 -7.40 -0.15 2.38
C LEU A 45 -6.81 1.08 3.11
N ASN A 46 -7.08 2.27 2.59
CA ASN A 46 -6.56 3.55 3.11
C ASN A 46 -7.36 4.07 4.33
N PHE A 47 -7.37 3.29 5.41
CA PHE A 47 -7.91 3.73 6.70
C PHE A 47 -7.14 4.93 7.25
N GLU A 48 -7.73 5.59 8.25
CA GLU A 48 -7.07 6.69 8.95
C GLU A 48 -5.73 6.23 9.54
N LYS A 49 -4.70 7.02 9.30
CA LYS A 49 -3.37 6.82 9.88
C LYS A 49 -2.66 8.15 10.02
N ASN A 50 -1.93 8.33 11.12
CA ASN A 50 -1.28 9.61 11.46
C ASN A 50 -2.27 10.79 11.47
N CYS A 51 -3.50 10.55 11.93
CA CYS A 51 -4.60 11.53 11.94
C CYS A 51 -5.02 12.04 10.54
N VAL A 52 -4.68 11.30 9.48
CA VAL A 52 -5.06 11.61 8.09
C VAL A 52 -6.02 10.53 7.61
N VAL A 53 -7.26 10.92 7.30
CA VAL A 53 -8.27 10.03 6.72
C VAL A 53 -7.92 9.78 5.27
N GLY A 54 -8.08 8.54 4.77
CA GLY A 54 -7.70 8.24 3.40
C GLY A 54 -6.19 8.18 3.17
N TYR A 55 -5.40 7.97 4.23
CA TYR A 55 -3.94 7.98 4.20
C TYR A 55 -3.37 6.94 3.23
N ILE A 56 -2.47 7.38 2.35
CA ILE A 56 -1.60 6.53 1.56
C ILE A 56 -0.16 6.94 1.86
N GLY A 57 0.71 5.95 2.06
CA GLY A 57 2.14 6.16 2.31
C GLY A 57 3.00 5.64 1.17
N GLY A 58 4.29 5.99 1.18
CA GLY A 58 5.21 5.68 0.08
C GLY A 58 5.34 4.19 -0.30
N ASN A 59 5.24 3.26 0.66
CA ASN A 59 5.24 1.82 0.33
C ASN A 59 4.01 1.41 -0.50
N VAL A 60 2.83 1.93 -0.13
CA VAL A 60 1.59 1.65 -0.86
C VAL A 60 1.65 2.29 -2.24
N LEU A 61 2.16 3.51 -2.35
CA LEU A 61 2.37 4.17 -3.64
C LEU A 61 3.25 3.32 -4.58
N MET A 62 4.36 2.76 -4.09
CA MET A 62 5.22 1.87 -4.90
C MET A 62 4.47 0.63 -5.41
N GLU A 63 3.64 0.01 -4.56
CA GLU A 63 2.81 -1.13 -4.95
C GLU A 63 1.72 -0.72 -5.97
N MET A 64 1.10 0.46 -5.80
CA MET A 64 0.14 1.01 -6.77
C MET A 64 0.79 1.30 -8.12
N VAL A 65 1.98 1.89 -8.14
CA VAL A 65 2.74 2.14 -9.37
C VAL A 65 3.05 0.84 -10.11
N LEU A 66 3.35 -0.23 -9.38
CA LEU A 66 3.55 -1.55 -9.97
C LEU A 66 2.26 -2.09 -10.59
N ALA A 67 1.14 -2.04 -9.86
CA ALA A 67 -0.16 -2.42 -10.40
C ALA A 67 -0.53 -1.62 -11.66
N PHE A 68 -0.31 -0.30 -11.63
CA PHE A 68 -0.56 0.60 -12.76
C PHE A 68 0.31 0.26 -13.97
N HIS A 69 1.61 0.02 -13.78
CA HIS A 69 2.53 -0.33 -14.87
C HIS A 69 2.09 -1.61 -15.59
N TYR A 70 1.58 -2.59 -14.85
CA TYR A 70 1.05 -3.85 -15.39
C TYR A 70 -0.44 -3.79 -15.75
N GLN A 71 -1.02 -2.58 -15.81
CA GLN A 71 -2.42 -2.35 -16.22
C GLN A 71 -3.45 -3.11 -15.38
N LYS A 72 -3.12 -3.37 -14.11
CA LYS A 72 -4.04 -4.05 -13.17
C LYS A 72 -5.06 -3.04 -12.65
N PRO A 73 -6.34 -3.42 -12.49
CA PRO A 73 -7.32 -2.58 -11.83
C PRO A 73 -6.86 -2.22 -10.41
N ILE A 74 -6.94 -0.93 -10.07
CA ILE A 74 -6.62 -0.40 -8.75
C ILE A 74 -7.90 0.14 -8.13
N TYR A 75 -8.30 -0.44 -7.01
CA TYR A 75 -9.40 0.02 -6.18
C TYR A 75 -8.84 0.71 -4.93
N VAL A 76 -9.46 1.80 -4.53
CA VAL A 76 -9.13 2.51 -3.28
C VAL A 76 -10.39 2.64 -2.46
N LEU A 77 -10.34 2.23 -1.19
CA LEU A 77 -11.53 2.15 -0.35
C LEU A 77 -12.15 3.52 -0.08
N TYR A 78 -11.35 4.50 0.31
CA TYR A 78 -11.79 5.86 0.63
C TYR A 78 -11.11 6.91 -0.26
N PRO A 79 -11.68 8.12 -0.42
CA PRO A 79 -10.98 9.23 -1.05
C PRO A 79 -9.63 9.50 -0.39
N VAL A 80 -8.64 9.90 -1.18
CA VAL A 80 -7.30 10.27 -0.68
C VAL A 80 -7.32 11.71 -0.18
N ASP A 81 -6.67 11.97 0.94
CA ASP A 81 -6.49 13.33 1.45
C ASP A 81 -5.63 14.17 0.51
N ALA A 82 -6.13 15.34 0.11
CA ALA A 82 -5.48 16.25 -0.83
C ALA A 82 -4.19 16.90 -0.26
N THR A 83 -3.96 16.83 1.04
CA THR A 83 -2.75 17.35 1.69
C THR A 83 -1.56 16.41 1.57
N LEU A 84 -1.77 15.17 1.12
CA LEU A 84 -0.69 14.20 0.95
C LEU A 84 0.22 14.61 -0.22
N PRO A 85 1.55 14.62 -0.04
CA PRO A 85 2.49 14.96 -1.13
C PRO A 85 2.41 14.08 -2.37
N LEU A 86 1.77 12.92 -2.26
CA LEU A 86 1.59 11.91 -3.31
C LEU A 86 0.19 11.92 -3.95
N TYR A 87 -0.61 12.94 -3.64
CA TYR A 87 -2.01 13.02 -4.05
C TYR A 87 -2.15 13.00 -5.58
N GLU A 88 -1.32 13.77 -6.29
CA GLU A 88 -1.36 13.88 -7.75
C GLU A 88 -0.99 12.56 -8.42
N GLU A 89 0.03 11.84 -7.93
CA GLU A 89 0.42 10.54 -8.45
C GLU A 89 -0.68 9.50 -8.24
N VAL A 90 -1.34 9.50 -7.07
CA VAL A 90 -2.45 8.58 -6.82
C VAL A 90 -3.62 8.85 -7.77
N LEU A 91 -4.03 10.10 -7.96
CA LEU A 91 -5.11 10.43 -8.89
C LEU A 91 -4.72 10.19 -10.35
N GLY A 92 -3.46 10.43 -10.71
CA GLY A 92 -2.93 10.21 -12.05
C GLY A 92 -2.99 8.75 -12.49
N MET A 93 -2.89 7.81 -11.55
CA MET A 93 -3.11 6.38 -11.81
C MET A 93 -4.57 6.01 -12.07
N ARG A 94 -5.51 6.95 -11.89
CA ARG A 94 -6.96 6.80 -12.11
C ARG A 94 -7.57 5.56 -11.43
N PRO A 95 -7.38 5.37 -10.11
CA PRO A 95 -8.00 4.26 -9.40
C PRO A 95 -9.52 4.41 -9.33
N ILE A 96 -10.20 3.29 -9.08
CA ILE A 96 -11.63 3.23 -8.83
C ILE A 96 -11.86 3.44 -7.33
N PHE A 97 -12.45 4.58 -6.96
CA PHE A 97 -12.80 4.88 -5.56
C PHE A 97 -14.11 4.21 -5.16
N LEU A 98 -14.06 3.38 -4.12
CA LEU A 98 -15.21 2.62 -3.64
C LEU A 98 -16.11 3.43 -2.70
N ASN A 99 -15.57 4.48 -2.08
CA ASN A 99 -16.24 5.31 -1.06
C ASN A 99 -16.82 4.46 0.09
N GLY A 100 -16.03 3.50 0.59
CA GLY A 100 -16.38 2.62 1.70
C GLY A 100 -17.26 1.41 1.32
N ILE A 101 -17.66 1.26 0.06
CA ILE A 101 -18.62 0.22 -0.38
C ILE A 101 -17.87 -0.86 -1.16
N LEU A 102 -17.50 -1.96 -0.49
CA LEU A 102 -16.71 -3.05 -1.07
C LEU A 102 -17.46 -3.83 -2.16
N GLU A 103 -18.79 -3.83 -2.10
CA GLU A 103 -19.66 -4.51 -3.06
C GLU A 103 -19.53 -3.95 -4.48
N LYS A 104 -18.98 -2.74 -4.64
CA LYS A 104 -18.72 -2.12 -5.95
C LYS A 104 -17.58 -2.77 -6.73
N ILE A 105 -16.81 -3.68 -6.13
CA ILE A 105 -15.75 -4.43 -6.85
C ILE A 105 -16.36 -5.44 -7.85
N TRP A 106 -17.57 -5.92 -7.59
CA TRP A 106 -18.22 -7.00 -8.35
C TRP A 106 -19.23 -6.50 -9.40
N ARG A 107 -19.29 -5.19 -9.65
CA ARG A 107 -20.17 -4.56 -10.63
C ARG A 107 -19.39 -4.08 -11.84
#